data_AF-A0A2H9P091-F1
#
_entry.id   AF-A0A2H9P091-F1
#
_cell.length_a   1.000
_cell.length_b   1.000
_cell.length_c   1.000
_cell.angle_alpha   90.00
_cell.angle_beta   90.00
_cell.angle_gamma   90.00
#
_symmetry.space_group_name_H-M   'P 1'
#
loop_
_entity.id
_entity.type
_entity.pdbx_description
1 polymer ?
#
loop_
_entity_poly.entity_id
_entity_poly.type
_entity_poly.pdbx_seq_one_letter_code
_entity_poly.pdbx_strand_id
1 'polypeptide(L)'
;MDPGYIVEPQAKPVACTMQYDPVCGVDNVTYGNACMLGAANVKLAYTGECVQKPSQDGFTRVTSTQHPGIGHESHQSVSVIPLSEKVSSGTLHYDASEPIQLIALHGPLKDGEAKGQPTWTLDGVTKYALTFVTPDSATGEWKFAGNALAVHTKNTTPFTVDYKVDLD
;
A
#
# COMPACT_ATOMS: atom_id res chain seq x y z
N MET A 1 -34.17 0.02 37.96
CA MET A 1 -32.84 0.09 38.58
C MET A 1 -32.12 -1.15 38.13
N ASP A 2 -31.36 -1.03 37.05
CA ASP A 2 -30.58 -2.13 36.46
C ASP A 2 -29.24 -2.17 37.21
N PRO A 3 -28.89 -3.26 37.93
CA PRO A 3 -27.66 -3.31 38.70
C PRO A 3 -26.47 -3.34 37.74
N GLY A 4 -25.76 -2.20 37.71
CA GLY A 4 -24.66 -1.92 36.80
C GLY A 4 -23.64 -3.06 36.70
N TYR A 5 -23.44 -3.51 35.46
CA TYR A 5 -22.31 -4.33 35.09
C TYR A 5 -21.05 -3.48 35.15
N ILE A 6 -20.22 -3.71 36.16
CA ILE A 6 -18.84 -3.20 36.21
C ILE A 6 -18.05 -3.84 35.06
N VAL A 7 -17.88 -3.12 33.96
CA VAL A 7 -16.93 -3.50 32.91
C VAL A 7 -15.52 -3.35 33.48
N GLU A 8 -14.92 -4.46 33.91
CA GLU A 8 -13.48 -4.50 34.21
C GLU A 8 -12.69 -4.01 32.98
N PRO A 9 -11.61 -3.23 33.16
CA PRO A 9 -10.79 -2.81 32.03
C PRO A 9 -10.22 -4.06 31.37
N GLN A 10 -10.52 -4.27 30.08
CA GLN A 10 -10.02 -5.42 29.32
C GLN A 10 -8.51 -5.52 29.48
N ALA A 11 -8.05 -6.55 30.19
CA ALA A 11 -6.64 -6.79 30.41
C ALA A 11 -5.97 -7.04 29.04
N LYS A 12 -4.91 -6.27 28.76
CA LYS A 12 -4.11 -6.41 27.54
C LYS A 12 -3.58 -7.86 27.46
N PRO A 13 -3.85 -8.62 26.38
CA PRO A 13 -3.40 -10.00 26.29
C PRO A 13 -1.87 -10.08 26.32
N VAL A 14 -1.34 -11.02 27.11
CA VAL A 14 0.11 -11.22 27.33
C VAL A 14 0.73 -12.12 26.24
N ALA A 15 -0.08 -12.96 25.59
CA ALA A 15 0.32 -13.81 24.48
C ALA A 15 -0.86 -14.06 23.54
N CYS A 16 -0.58 -14.23 22.24
CA CYS A 16 -1.57 -14.54 21.21
C CYS A 16 -1.21 -15.82 20.46
N THR A 17 -2.23 -16.53 19.98
CA THR A 17 -2.03 -17.67 19.09
C THR A 17 -1.56 -17.21 17.71
N MET A 18 -0.95 -18.12 16.95
CA MET A 18 -0.54 -17.89 15.56
C MET A 18 -1.66 -18.19 14.55
N GLN A 19 -2.90 -18.40 15.01
CA GLN A 19 -4.04 -18.59 14.13
C GLN A 19 -4.29 -17.31 13.33
N TYR A 20 -4.38 -17.45 12.01
CA TYR A 20 -4.71 -16.35 11.12
C TYR A 20 -6.23 -16.26 10.94
N ASP A 21 -6.82 -15.22 11.53
CA ASP A 21 -8.24 -14.85 11.49
C ASP A 21 -8.33 -13.31 11.47
N PRO A 22 -8.04 -12.69 10.32
CA PRO A 22 -7.66 -11.29 10.26
C PRO A 22 -8.79 -10.35 10.69
N VAL A 23 -8.39 -9.25 11.33
CA VAL A 23 -9.30 -8.16 11.73
C VAL A 23 -8.72 -6.80 11.37
N CYS A 24 -9.57 -5.84 11.07
CA CYS A 24 -9.17 -4.46 10.79
C CYS A 24 -9.35 -3.58 12.04
N GLY A 25 -8.29 -2.89 12.45
CA GLY A 25 -8.36 -1.88 13.51
C GLY A 25 -8.88 -0.53 13.02
N VAL A 26 -9.33 0.33 13.95
CA VAL A 26 -9.73 1.72 13.65
C VAL A 26 -8.56 2.60 13.17
N ASP A 27 -7.34 2.10 13.31
CA ASP A 27 -6.09 2.65 12.78
C ASP A 27 -5.81 2.22 11.32
N ASN A 28 -6.72 1.46 10.70
CA ASN A 28 -6.58 0.86 9.36
C ASN A 28 -5.42 -0.14 9.23
N VAL A 29 -5.00 -0.77 10.34
CA VAL A 29 -4.02 -1.86 10.33
C VAL A 29 -4.72 -3.21 10.40
N THR A 30 -4.32 -4.14 9.53
CA THR A 30 -4.75 -5.55 9.61
C THR A 30 -3.96 -6.26 10.71
N TYR A 31 -4.66 -6.80 11.69
CA TYR A 31 -4.08 -7.64 12.72
C TYR A 31 -4.36 -9.12 12.40
N GLY A 32 -3.37 -9.99 12.60
CA GLY A 32 -3.47 -11.41 12.25
C GLY A 32 -4.60 -12.16 12.97
N ASN A 33 -5.01 -11.65 14.14
CA ASN A 33 -6.24 -12.04 14.83
C ASN A 33 -6.67 -10.97 15.85
N ALA A 34 -7.87 -11.13 16.41
CA ALA A 34 -8.43 -10.24 17.42
C ALA A 34 -7.56 -10.12 18.69
N CYS A 35 -6.81 -11.17 19.05
CA CYS A 35 -5.89 -11.09 20.19
C CYS A 35 -4.76 -10.10 19.93
N MET A 36 -4.15 -10.16 18.74
CA MET A 36 -3.07 -9.23 18.36
C MET A 36 -3.54 -7.78 18.33
N LEU A 37 -4.78 -7.54 17.86
CA LEU A 37 -5.41 -6.21 17.91
C LEU A 37 -5.59 -5.71 19.36
N GLY A 38 -6.06 -6.58 20.26
CA GLY A 38 -6.15 -6.27 21.69
C GLY A 38 -4.78 -6.01 22.32
N ALA A 39 -3.75 -6.78 21.93
CA ALA A 39 -2.37 -6.57 22.34
C ALA A 39 -1.77 -5.26 21.81
N ALA A 40 -2.33 -4.66 20.77
CA ALA A 40 -1.96 -3.32 20.30
C ALA A 40 -2.78 -2.21 20.99
N ASN A 41 -3.80 -2.56 21.79
CA ASN A 41 -4.75 -1.62 22.38
C ASN A 41 -5.47 -0.77 21.32
N VAL A 42 -5.80 -1.39 20.19
CA VAL A 42 -6.53 -0.77 19.09
C VAL A 42 -7.96 -1.27 19.09
N LYS A 43 -8.93 -0.40 18.78
CA LYS A 43 -10.34 -0.80 18.67
C LYS A 43 -10.57 -1.51 17.35
N LEU A 44 -11.43 -2.54 17.37
CA LEU A 44 -11.88 -3.21 16.15
C LEU A 44 -12.71 -2.25 15.30
N ALA A 45 -12.38 -2.13 14.02
CA ALA A 45 -13.22 -1.50 13.01
C ALA A 45 -14.20 -2.51 12.40
N TYR A 46 -13.71 -3.61 11.83
CA TYR A 46 -14.51 -4.70 11.27
C TYR A 46 -13.68 -6.00 11.15
N THR A 47 -14.36 -7.13 10.99
CA THR A 47 -13.74 -8.45 10.78
C THR A 47 -13.24 -8.59 9.34
N GLY A 48 -12.14 -9.32 9.15
CA GLY A 48 -11.43 -9.44 7.88
C GLY A 48 -10.23 -8.48 7.79
N GLU A 49 -9.42 -8.63 6.75
CA GLU A 49 -8.34 -7.67 6.48
C GLU A 49 -8.90 -6.27 6.23
N CYS A 50 -8.11 -5.24 6.54
CA CYS A 50 -8.49 -3.88 6.19
C CYS A 50 -8.67 -3.74 4.68
N VAL A 51 -9.90 -3.43 4.27
CA VAL A 51 -10.19 -2.89 2.94
C VAL A 51 -9.89 -1.41 2.96
N GLN A 52 -9.06 -0.96 2.03
CA GLN A 52 -8.71 0.44 1.91
C GLN A 52 -9.95 1.24 1.54
N LYS A 53 -10.42 2.08 2.46
CA LYS A 53 -11.48 3.05 2.18
C LYS A 53 -10.85 4.43 2.07
N PRO A 54 -11.25 5.24 1.08
CA PRO A 54 -10.89 6.64 1.07
C PRO A 54 -11.33 7.29 2.39
N SER A 55 -10.48 8.09 3.03
CA SER A 55 -10.83 9.01 4.10
C SER A 55 -11.86 10.02 3.61
N GLN A 56 -12.45 10.77 4.55
CA GLN A 56 -13.54 11.73 4.28
C GLN A 56 -13.18 12.81 3.25
N ASP A 57 -11.89 13.02 2.97
CA ASP A 57 -11.33 13.94 1.98
C ASP A 57 -11.01 13.28 0.63
N GLY A 58 -11.31 11.99 0.45
CA GLY A 58 -11.07 11.24 -0.79
C GLY A 58 -9.66 10.67 -0.94
N PHE A 59 -8.79 10.80 0.07
CA PHE A 59 -7.48 10.16 0.08
C PHE A 59 -7.57 8.72 0.57
N THR A 60 -6.76 7.81 0.05
CA THR A 60 -6.64 6.44 0.53
C THR A 60 -5.34 6.32 1.31
N ARG A 61 -5.42 5.97 2.60
CA ARG A 61 -4.24 5.68 3.42
C ARG A 61 -3.86 4.21 3.31
N VAL A 62 -2.59 3.94 3.02
CA VAL A 62 -2.07 2.59 2.84
C VAL A 62 -0.71 2.43 3.51
N THR A 63 -0.53 1.30 4.20
CA THR A 63 0.79 0.86 4.65
C THR A 63 1.41 -0.02 3.57
N SER A 64 2.65 0.27 3.22
CA SER A 64 3.37 -0.51 2.21
C SER A 64 3.64 -1.93 2.65
N THR A 65 3.77 -2.78 1.65
CA THR A 65 4.15 -4.18 1.80
C THR A 65 5.35 -4.48 0.92
N GLN A 66 6.05 -5.55 1.25
CA GLN A 66 7.16 -6.02 0.45
C GLN A 66 6.67 -6.38 -0.96
N HIS A 67 7.26 -5.75 -1.98
CA HIS A 67 6.81 -5.94 -3.36
C HIS A 67 7.14 -7.37 -3.83
N PRO A 68 6.23 -8.10 -4.50
CA PRO A 68 6.47 -9.47 -4.98
C PRO A 68 7.40 -9.56 -6.22
N GLY A 69 8.21 -8.52 -6.50
CA GLY A 69 8.98 -8.41 -7.74
C GLY A 69 10.40 -8.94 -7.61
N ILE A 70 10.90 -9.60 -8.66
CA ILE A 70 12.27 -10.11 -8.72
C ILE A 70 13.27 -8.97 -8.50
N GLY A 71 14.21 -9.15 -7.55
CA GLY A 71 15.25 -8.15 -7.24
C GLY A 71 14.82 -7.01 -6.32
N HIS A 72 13.58 -7.04 -5.79
CA HIS A 72 13.04 -6.08 -4.82
C HIS A 72 12.59 -6.76 -3.52
N GLU A 73 13.11 -7.96 -3.23
CA GLU A 73 12.67 -8.82 -2.11
C GLU A 73 12.97 -8.25 -0.72
N SER A 74 13.36 -7.00 -0.56
CA SER A 74 13.48 -6.35 0.75
C SER A 74 12.86 -4.96 0.77
N HIS A 75 12.46 -4.42 -0.37
CA HIS A 75 11.92 -3.07 -0.50
C HIS A 75 10.41 -3.06 -0.26
N GLN A 76 9.90 -1.94 0.24
CA GLN A 76 8.48 -1.76 0.47
C GLN A 76 7.81 -0.96 -0.65
N SER A 77 6.55 -1.27 -0.94
CA SER A 77 5.79 -0.62 -1.99
C SER A 77 4.28 -0.61 -1.73
N VAL A 78 3.59 0.30 -2.40
CA VAL A 78 2.14 0.35 -2.51
C VAL A 78 1.78 0.34 -4.00
N SER A 79 0.95 -0.60 -4.42
CA SER A 79 0.31 -0.54 -5.75
C SER A 79 -0.86 0.43 -5.67
N VAL A 80 -0.75 1.54 -6.41
CA VAL A 80 -1.79 2.59 -6.48
C VAL A 80 -2.77 2.31 -7.61
N ILE A 81 -2.24 1.94 -8.78
CA ILE A 81 -3.03 1.41 -9.90
C ILE A 81 -2.44 0.04 -10.22
N PRO A 82 -3.22 -1.05 -10.05
CA PRO A 82 -2.75 -2.38 -10.38
C PRO A 82 -2.50 -2.49 -11.88
N LEU A 83 -1.56 -3.37 -12.24
CA LEU A 83 -1.20 -3.61 -13.62
C LEU A 83 -2.40 -4.07 -14.44
N SER A 84 -2.66 -3.38 -15.56
CA SER A 84 -3.72 -3.74 -16.51
C SER A 84 -3.29 -3.48 -17.95
N GLU A 85 -3.98 -4.06 -18.93
CA GLU A 85 -3.75 -3.75 -20.35
C GLU A 85 -4.12 -2.30 -20.72
N LYS A 86 -4.98 -1.67 -19.92
CA LYS A 86 -5.40 -0.29 -20.13
C LYS A 86 -4.34 0.67 -19.62
N VAL A 87 -3.95 1.61 -20.47
CA VAL A 87 -3.19 2.79 -20.06
C VAL A 87 -4.14 3.77 -19.39
N SER A 88 -3.83 4.11 -18.14
CA SER A 88 -4.47 5.19 -17.39
C SER A 88 -3.56 6.40 -17.36
N SER A 89 -4.13 7.60 -17.40
CA SER A 89 -3.42 8.85 -17.14
C SER A 89 -4.20 9.70 -16.14
N GLY A 90 -3.49 10.61 -15.48
CA GLY A 90 -4.08 11.49 -14.51
C GLY A 90 -3.05 12.13 -13.59
N THR A 91 -3.53 12.59 -12.44
CA THR A 91 -2.70 13.17 -11.38
C THR A 91 -2.78 12.30 -10.12
N LEU A 92 -1.61 11.89 -9.64
CA LEU A 92 -1.43 11.27 -8.32
C LEU A 92 -1.12 12.38 -7.31
N HIS A 93 -1.98 12.56 -6.31
CA HIS A 93 -1.67 13.34 -5.11
C HIS A 93 -1.18 12.38 -4.04
N TYR A 94 -0.11 12.73 -3.33
CA TYR A 94 0.47 11.87 -2.31
C TYR A 94 0.98 12.66 -1.09
N ASP A 95 0.90 12.02 0.07
CA ASP A 95 1.55 12.44 1.32
C ASP A 95 2.08 11.19 2.03
N ALA A 96 3.39 11.01 2.02
CA ALA A 96 4.07 9.83 2.54
C ALA A 96 4.84 10.13 3.83
N SER A 97 4.93 9.13 4.71
CA SER A 97 5.65 9.24 5.99
C SER A 97 7.16 9.35 5.86
N GLU A 98 7.72 9.15 4.66
CA GLU A 98 9.15 9.19 4.37
C GLU A 98 9.41 9.54 2.89
N PRO A 99 10.67 9.85 2.49
CA PRO A 99 11.01 10.01 1.09
C PRO A 99 10.71 8.74 0.26
N ILE A 100 10.03 8.91 -0.87
CA ILE A 100 9.53 7.83 -1.72
C ILE A 100 10.09 7.90 -3.14
N GLN A 101 9.78 6.88 -3.94
CA GLN A 101 10.00 6.78 -5.38
C GLN A 101 8.67 6.48 -6.05
N LEU A 102 8.35 7.23 -7.10
CA LEU A 102 7.13 7.07 -7.87
C LEU A 102 7.44 6.29 -9.15
N ILE A 103 6.65 5.25 -9.40
CA ILE A 103 6.87 4.29 -10.48
C ILE A 103 5.64 4.23 -11.37
N ALA A 104 5.82 4.37 -12.68
CA ALA A 104 4.80 4.03 -13.67
C ALA A 104 5.36 2.98 -14.64
N LEU A 105 4.57 1.93 -14.89
CA LEU A 105 4.92 0.88 -15.85
C LEU A 105 4.16 1.10 -17.15
N HIS A 106 4.81 0.89 -18.29
CA HIS A 106 4.18 0.98 -19.61
C HIS A 106 4.44 -0.29 -20.41
N GLY A 107 3.41 -0.87 -21.00
CA GLY A 107 3.53 -2.10 -21.79
C GLY A 107 2.36 -3.05 -21.64
N PRO A 108 2.54 -4.35 -21.94
CA PRO A 108 3.82 -5.02 -22.17
C PRO A 108 4.55 -4.55 -23.44
N LEU A 109 5.88 -4.55 -23.39
CA LEU A 109 6.76 -4.22 -24.51
C LEU A 109 6.98 -5.43 -25.41
N LYS A 110 7.02 -5.20 -26.73
CA LYS A 110 7.50 -6.19 -27.71
C LYS A 110 9.03 -6.18 -27.80
N ASP A 111 9.56 -7.21 -28.45
CA ASP A 111 11.00 -7.34 -28.68
C ASP A 111 11.57 -6.10 -29.40
N GLY A 112 12.61 -5.52 -28.81
CA GLY A 112 13.28 -4.32 -29.33
C GLY A 112 12.58 -2.99 -29.00
N GLU A 113 11.38 -2.98 -28.41
CA GLU A 113 10.69 -1.73 -28.01
C GLU A 113 11.30 -1.07 -26.78
N ALA A 114 12.11 -1.82 -26.03
CA ALA A 114 12.84 -1.29 -24.88
C ALA A 114 13.84 -0.20 -25.23
N LYS A 115 14.30 -0.02 -26.48
CA LYS A 115 15.09 1.14 -27.00
C LYS A 115 15.98 1.92 -25.99
N GLY A 116 16.67 1.24 -25.07
CA GLY A 116 17.48 1.85 -24.01
C GLY A 116 16.75 2.41 -22.77
N GLN A 117 15.41 2.42 -22.72
CA GLN A 117 14.66 2.76 -21.50
C GLN A 117 14.83 1.67 -20.43
N PRO A 118 14.85 2.05 -19.13
CA PRO A 118 14.80 1.08 -18.04
C PRO A 118 13.58 0.16 -18.22
N THR A 119 13.77 -1.13 -17.98
CA THR A 119 12.69 -2.11 -18.06
C THR A 119 12.60 -2.91 -16.78
N TRP A 120 11.41 -3.44 -16.53
CA TRP A 120 11.14 -4.29 -15.39
C TRP A 120 10.24 -5.46 -15.79
N THR A 121 10.30 -6.55 -15.03
CA THR A 121 9.56 -7.78 -15.28
C THR A 121 9.08 -8.40 -13.96
N LEU A 122 7.83 -8.87 -13.94
CA LEU A 122 7.25 -9.63 -12.83
C LEU A 122 7.61 -11.12 -12.88
N ASP A 123 7.58 -11.68 -14.09
CA ASP A 123 7.62 -13.12 -14.38
C ASP A 123 8.95 -13.55 -15.03
N GLY A 124 9.89 -12.61 -15.24
CA GLY A 124 11.13 -12.83 -15.97
C GLY A 124 11.00 -12.84 -17.49
N VAL A 125 9.78 -12.72 -18.02
CA VAL A 125 9.46 -12.88 -19.45
C VAL A 125 8.85 -11.60 -20.01
N THR A 126 7.76 -11.14 -19.40
CA THR A 126 7.01 -9.96 -19.81
C THR A 126 7.73 -8.70 -19.35
N LYS A 127 8.11 -7.85 -20.31
CA LYS A 127 8.87 -6.62 -20.07
C LYS A 127 7.93 -5.41 -20.09
N TYR A 128 8.14 -4.51 -19.15
CA TYR A 128 7.48 -3.20 -19.09
C TYR A 128 8.55 -2.11 -19.09
N ALA A 129 8.28 -1.01 -19.78
CA ALA A 129 9.07 0.21 -19.63
C ALA A 129 8.81 0.78 -18.24
N LEU A 130 9.87 1.26 -17.59
CA LEU A 130 9.82 1.78 -16.24
C LEU A 130 10.09 3.29 -16.26
N THR A 131 9.07 4.06 -15.92
CA THR A 131 9.24 5.44 -15.50
C THR A 131 9.49 5.45 -13.99
N PHE A 132 10.57 6.10 -13.58
CA PHE A 132 11.00 6.18 -12.18
C PHE A 132 11.30 7.62 -11.82
N VAL A 133 10.63 8.14 -10.80
CA VAL A 133 10.76 9.53 -10.34
C VAL A 133 11.07 9.54 -8.85
N THR A 134 12.11 10.27 -8.45
CA THR A 134 12.39 10.58 -7.05
C THR A 134 11.99 12.03 -6.80
N PRO A 135 10.85 12.31 -6.15
CA PRO A 135 10.46 13.68 -5.83
C PRO A 135 11.36 14.30 -4.75
N ASP A 136 11.45 15.63 -4.74
CA ASP A 136 12.22 16.39 -3.73
C ASP A 136 11.53 16.41 -2.35
N SER A 137 10.25 16.05 -2.29
CA SER A 137 9.40 16.07 -1.10
C SER A 137 8.61 14.76 -0.97
N ALA A 138 8.32 14.37 0.27
CA ALA A 138 7.46 13.20 0.57
C ALA A 138 5.97 13.50 0.36
N THR A 139 5.61 14.77 0.12
CA THR A 139 4.25 15.19 -0.27
C THR A 139 4.30 15.97 -1.58
N GLY A 140 3.31 15.77 -2.43
CA GLY A 140 3.19 16.49 -3.69
C GLY A 140 2.20 15.86 -4.66
N GLU A 141 2.39 16.21 -5.93
CA GLU A 141 1.55 15.75 -7.02
C GLU A 141 2.42 15.26 -8.19
N TRP A 142 1.95 14.25 -8.91
CA TRP A 142 2.64 13.70 -10.06
C TRP A 142 1.66 13.39 -11.19
N LYS A 143 1.87 14.04 -12.34
CA LYS A 143 1.19 13.67 -13.57
C LYS A 143 1.79 12.41 -14.14
N PHE A 144 0.96 11.39 -14.32
CA PHE A 144 1.39 10.08 -14.80
C PHE A 144 0.60 9.64 -16.03
N ALA A 145 1.19 8.72 -16.77
CA ALA A 145 0.49 7.84 -17.69
C ALA A 145 1.12 6.45 -17.53
N GLY A 146 0.35 5.38 -17.60
CA GLY A 146 0.88 4.03 -17.47
C GLY A 146 -0.18 2.95 -17.30
N ASN A 147 0.26 1.72 -17.43
CA ASN A 147 -0.49 0.49 -17.22
C ASN A 147 -0.54 0.08 -15.73
N ALA A 148 0.41 0.56 -14.93
CA ALA A 148 0.44 0.41 -13.48
C ALA A 148 1.10 1.63 -12.84
N LEU A 149 0.75 1.90 -11.59
CA LEU A 149 1.30 2.98 -10.77
C LEU A 149 1.64 2.42 -9.39
N ALA A 150 2.84 2.73 -8.90
CA ALA A 150 3.27 2.32 -7.57
C ALA A 150 4.05 3.42 -6.86
N VAL A 151 3.95 3.43 -5.53
CA VAL A 151 4.84 4.18 -4.64
C VAL A 151 5.78 3.18 -4.00
N HIS A 152 7.08 3.47 -3.99
CA HIS A 152 8.13 2.55 -3.58
C HIS A 152 9.14 3.25 -2.66
N THR A 153 9.76 2.49 -1.77
CA THR A 153 10.94 2.92 -1.01
C THR A 153 12.00 1.85 -1.07
N LYS A 154 13.27 2.23 -0.91
CA LYS A 154 14.38 1.26 -0.75
C LYS A 154 14.51 0.77 0.70
N ASN A 155 13.75 1.36 1.62
CA ASN A 155 13.74 0.95 3.01
C ASN A 155 13.09 -0.41 3.19
N THR A 156 13.54 -1.15 4.19
CA THR A 156 13.03 -2.49 4.51
C THR A 156 11.86 -2.47 5.49
N THR A 157 11.70 -1.35 6.19
CA THR A 157 10.59 -1.09 7.11
C THR A 157 9.39 -0.50 6.36
N PRO A 158 8.16 -0.93 6.65
CA PRO A 158 6.96 -0.34 6.05
C PRO A 158 6.86 1.17 6.26
N PHE A 159 6.30 1.85 5.26
CA PHE A 159 5.94 3.26 5.27
C PHE A 159 4.45 3.41 5.02
N THR A 160 3.88 4.55 5.39
CA THR A 160 2.49 4.87 5.06
C THR A 160 2.43 5.95 4.00
N VAL A 161 1.45 5.85 3.10
CA VAL A 161 1.14 6.90 2.13
C VAL A 161 -0.36 7.13 2.07
N ASP A 162 -0.74 8.39 2.11
CA ASP A 162 -2.06 8.86 1.74
C ASP A 162 -2.00 9.28 0.29
N TYR A 163 -2.89 8.73 -0.54
CA TYR A 163 -2.92 9.09 -1.95
C TYR A 163 -4.33 9.29 -2.49
N LYS A 164 -4.43 10.12 -3.52
CA LYS A 164 -5.64 10.29 -4.33
C LYS A 164 -5.24 10.27 -5.79
N VAL A 165 -6.03 9.59 -6.63
CA VAL A 165 -5.84 9.56 -8.08
C VAL A 165 -7.00 10.27 -8.74
N ASP A 166 -6.71 11.35 -9.45
CA ASP A 166 -7.65 12.02 -10.34
C ASP A 166 -7.31 11.61 -11.78
N LEU A 167 -8.11 10.71 -12.35
CA LEU A 167 -7.94 10.20 -13.73
C LEU A 167 -8.43 11.22 -14.76
N ASP A 168 -7.76 11.26 -15.92
CA ASP A 168 -8.17 12.06 -17.08
C ASP A 168 -9.33 11.45 -17.88
#